data_AF-A0A1A6GWM7-F1
#
_entry.id   AF-A0A1A6GWM7-F1
#
_cell.length_a   1.000
_cell.length_b   1.000
_cell.length_c   1.000
_cell.angle_alpha   90.00
_cell.angle_beta   90.00
_cell.angle_gamma   90.00
#
_symmetry.space_group_name_H-M   'P 1'
#
loop_
_entity.id
_entity.type
_entity.pdbx_description
1 polymer ?
#
loop_
_entity_poly.entity_id
_entity_poly.type
_entity_poly.pdbx_seq_one_letter_code
_entity_poly.pdbx_strand_id
1 'polypeptide(L)'
;QGKEKVVGNNITPLKTQHHSHPAKSLVEQFRGTDSDIPSSKDSEDSNEDEEEDDEEEDEEDDEDDESDDSQSAIMAAEEKRKQKEQMKIMKQQEKIKRIQQIRMEKELRAQQILEAKKKKKEEAANAKLLEAEKRTKEKELRRQQAVLLKHQERERRRQHMMLMKAMEARKKAEEKERLKQEKRDEKRLNKERKLEQRRLELEMAKELKKPNEDMCLADQKPLPEWPRIPGLVLSGTTFSDCLMVVQFLRNFGKVLGFDVNIDVPNLSVLQEGLLNVGDSMGEVQDLLVRLLSAAVCDPGLITGYKAKTALGEHLLNVGVNRDNVSEVLQIFMEAHCGQTELTESLKTKAFQAHTPAQKASVLAFLINELACSKSVVSEIDKNIEYMSNLRRDKWVVEGKLRK
;
A
#
# COMPACT_ATOMS: atom_id res chain seq x y z
N GLN A 1 -56.07 -53.73 -4.94
CA GLN A 1 -56.30 -52.45 -4.24
C GLN A 1 -54.93 -51.92 -3.82
N GLY A 2 -54.54 -50.68 -4.14
CA GLY A 2 -53.13 -50.28 -3.97
C GLY A 2 -52.77 -48.79 -4.16
N LYS A 3 -53.72 -47.86 -3.93
CA LYS A 3 -53.53 -46.40 -3.80
C LYS A 3 -52.48 -45.74 -4.72
N GLU A 4 -52.95 -45.15 -5.81
CA GLU A 4 -52.23 -44.08 -6.51
C GLU A 4 -51.92 -42.90 -5.57
N LYS A 5 -50.84 -42.17 -5.86
CA LYS A 5 -50.55 -40.86 -5.26
C LYS A 5 -50.13 -39.88 -6.35
N VAL A 6 -51.11 -39.14 -6.87
CA VAL A 6 -50.85 -37.94 -7.67
C VAL A 6 -50.22 -36.88 -6.76
N VAL A 7 -49.09 -36.31 -7.18
CA VAL A 7 -48.49 -35.12 -6.58
C VAL A 7 -48.43 -34.05 -7.66
N GLY A 8 -49.04 -32.89 -7.40
CA GLY A 8 -49.33 -31.89 -8.43
C GLY A 8 -48.15 -30.99 -8.81
N ASN A 9 -48.24 -30.43 -10.02
CA ASN A 9 -47.33 -29.38 -10.50
C ASN A 9 -47.33 -28.16 -9.58
N ASN A 10 -46.15 -27.62 -9.28
CA ASN A 10 -45.99 -26.24 -8.80
C ASN A 10 -44.99 -25.53 -9.72
N ILE A 11 -45.49 -24.70 -10.62
CA ILE A 11 -44.68 -23.88 -11.53
C ILE A 11 -44.55 -22.49 -10.91
N THR A 12 -43.41 -22.19 -10.31
CA THR A 12 -43.07 -20.83 -9.84
C THR A 12 -42.48 -20.01 -10.99
N PRO A 13 -43.12 -18.89 -11.41
CA PRO A 13 -42.59 -18.05 -12.48
C PRO A 13 -41.40 -17.21 -12.00
N LEU A 14 -40.19 -17.61 -12.39
CA LEU A 14 -38.97 -16.84 -12.10
C LEU A 14 -38.95 -15.53 -12.91
N LYS A 15 -38.91 -14.41 -12.19
CA LYS A 15 -39.16 -13.07 -12.71
C LYS A 15 -37.90 -12.51 -13.38
N THR A 16 -37.93 -12.28 -14.69
CA THR A 16 -36.82 -11.68 -15.44
C THR A 16 -36.61 -10.21 -15.07
N GLN A 17 -35.54 -9.91 -14.34
CA GLN A 17 -35.08 -8.53 -14.15
C GLN A 17 -34.09 -8.14 -15.24
N HIS A 18 -34.51 -7.25 -16.14
CA HIS A 18 -33.58 -6.47 -16.94
C HIS A 18 -32.87 -5.46 -16.03
N HIS A 19 -31.54 -5.53 -15.95
CA HIS A 19 -30.72 -4.43 -15.44
C HIS A 19 -29.79 -3.92 -16.54
N SER A 20 -30.10 -2.73 -17.04
CA SER A 20 -29.29 -1.99 -18.00
C SER A 20 -28.07 -1.37 -17.31
N HIS A 21 -26.91 -1.42 -17.98
CA HIS A 21 -25.77 -0.58 -17.62
C HIS A 21 -26.14 0.92 -17.68
N PRO A 22 -25.44 1.74 -16.89
CA PRO A 22 -24.75 2.87 -17.50
C PRO A 22 -23.28 2.94 -17.06
N ALA A 23 -22.36 3.02 -18.02
CA ALA A 23 -20.96 3.32 -17.75
C ALA A 23 -20.77 4.83 -17.55
N LYS A 24 -20.09 5.25 -16.49
CA LYS A 24 -19.52 6.60 -16.35
C LYS A 24 -18.14 6.58 -15.70
N SER A 25 -17.29 7.46 -16.22
CA SER A 25 -15.93 7.79 -15.79
C SER A 25 -15.79 8.01 -14.28
N LEU A 26 -14.62 7.62 -13.73
CA LEU A 26 -14.07 8.25 -12.53
C LEU A 26 -12.54 8.39 -12.61
N VAL A 27 -12.08 9.41 -13.33
CA VAL A 27 -10.73 9.98 -13.13
C VAL A 27 -10.80 10.98 -11.98
N GLU A 28 -10.77 10.52 -10.73
CA GLU A 28 -10.69 11.42 -9.57
C GLU A 28 -10.10 10.71 -8.34
N GLN A 29 -8.77 10.71 -8.19
CA GLN A 29 -8.10 10.30 -6.94
C GLN A 29 -6.86 11.16 -6.62
N PHE A 30 -7.05 12.48 -6.61
CA PHE A 30 -6.10 13.42 -6.01
C PHE A 30 -6.87 14.42 -5.13
N ARG A 31 -6.86 14.19 -3.81
CA ARG A 31 -7.30 15.16 -2.79
C ARG A 31 -6.42 15.05 -1.55
N GLY A 32 -5.99 16.21 -1.05
CA GLY A 32 -5.35 16.38 0.25
C GLY A 32 -3.96 17.04 0.16
N THR A 33 -3.70 18.16 0.82
CA THR A 33 -4.60 19.08 1.56
C THR A 33 -4.00 20.49 1.56
N ASP A 34 -4.83 21.51 1.37
CA ASP A 34 -4.48 22.91 1.66
C ASP A 34 -4.46 23.19 3.17
N SER A 35 -3.48 23.97 3.63
CA SER A 35 -3.59 24.84 4.81
C SER A 35 -2.39 25.77 4.93
N ASP A 36 -2.59 27.05 4.61
CA ASP A 36 -1.71 28.16 4.99
C ASP A 36 -2.31 28.91 6.20
N ILE A 37 -1.45 29.55 7.02
CA ILE A 37 -1.62 30.85 7.73
C ILE A 37 -0.73 30.92 9.00
N PRO A 38 0.08 31.99 9.20
CA PRO A 38 0.93 32.18 10.38
C PRO A 38 0.47 33.29 11.37
N SER A 39 0.92 33.20 12.63
CA SER A 39 1.01 34.30 13.62
C SER A 39 2.00 33.91 14.74
N SER A 40 2.97 34.74 15.15
CA SER A 40 2.88 35.86 16.14
C SER A 40 2.82 35.39 17.62
N LYS A 41 3.37 36.08 18.63
CA LYS A 41 4.40 37.15 18.74
C LYS A 41 4.64 37.45 20.25
N ASP A 42 5.90 37.66 20.69
CA ASP A 42 6.36 38.16 22.01
C ASP A 42 5.91 37.30 23.24
N SER A 43 6.36 37.47 24.50
CA SER A 43 7.06 38.57 25.20
C SER A 43 8.00 38.10 26.35
N GLU A 44 8.62 39.07 27.04
CA GLU A 44 9.49 38.96 28.24
C GLU A 44 8.64 38.73 29.54
N ASP A 45 9.11 38.68 30.80
CA ASP A 45 10.38 39.12 31.42
C ASP A 45 10.67 38.50 32.84
N SER A 46 11.91 38.74 33.35
CA SER A 46 12.41 38.94 34.75
C SER A 46 12.08 38.03 35.96
N ASN A 47 13.08 37.92 36.87
CA ASN A 47 12.96 38.06 38.34
C ASN A 47 14.35 38.31 39.00
N GLU A 48 14.39 38.73 40.28
CA GLU A 48 15.52 39.39 40.99
C GLU A 48 16.11 38.61 42.21
N ASP A 49 17.24 39.07 42.82
CA ASP A 49 17.93 38.64 44.07
C ASP A 49 18.87 39.80 44.62
N GLU A 50 19.44 39.78 45.85
CA GLU A 50 20.14 40.94 46.57
C GLU A 50 21.55 40.66 47.24
N GLU A 51 22.21 41.62 47.96
CA GLU A 51 23.68 41.60 48.33
C GLU A 51 24.25 41.89 49.79
N GLU A 52 23.70 42.74 50.69
CA GLU A 52 24.13 43.02 52.13
C GLU A 52 25.46 43.83 52.49
N ASP A 53 25.68 44.25 53.78
CA ASP A 53 26.77 45.18 54.31
C ASP A 53 27.07 45.09 55.88
N ASP A 54 27.99 45.89 56.49
CA ASP A 54 28.63 45.76 57.87
C ASP A 54 28.38 46.92 58.96
N GLU A 55 28.79 46.75 60.27
CA GLU A 55 28.68 47.73 61.43
C GLU A 55 30.08 48.11 62.21
N GLU A 56 30.47 49.43 62.51
CA GLU A 56 31.83 50.12 62.96
C GLU A 56 31.92 51.04 64.32
N GLU A 57 33.10 51.60 64.83
CA GLU A 57 33.41 52.35 66.17
C GLU A 57 34.54 53.54 66.27
N ASP A 58 34.69 54.38 67.38
CA ASP A 58 35.79 55.40 67.85
C ASP A 58 35.59 55.84 69.40
N GLU A 59 36.30 56.66 70.29
CA GLU A 59 37.48 57.63 70.40
C GLU A 59 38.49 57.44 71.64
N GLU A 60 38.90 58.24 72.70
CA GLU A 60 38.54 59.44 73.58
C GLU A 60 39.78 60.05 74.43
N ASP A 61 39.76 61.29 75.06
CA ASP A 61 40.79 61.98 76.01
C ASP A 61 40.18 63.30 76.69
N ASP A 62 40.56 64.14 77.72
CA ASP A 62 41.59 64.44 78.80
C ASP A 62 41.03 65.52 79.86
N GLU A 63 41.40 65.62 81.18
CA GLU A 63 40.75 66.52 82.25
C GLU A 63 41.62 67.05 83.49
N ASP A 64 41.07 67.79 84.51
CA ASP A 64 41.75 68.54 85.66
C ASP A 64 41.18 68.45 87.17
N ASP A 65 40.97 69.53 88.01
CA ASP A 65 41.01 69.56 89.55
C ASP A 65 40.16 70.65 90.38
N GLU A 66 39.80 70.46 91.70
CA GLU A 66 39.08 71.41 92.66
C GLU A 66 39.20 71.11 94.22
N SER A 67 39.03 71.98 95.27
CA SER A 67 38.93 73.47 95.49
C SER A 67 38.93 73.94 97.02
N ASP A 68 39.03 75.27 97.28
CA ASP A 68 38.64 76.15 98.45
C ASP A 68 39.10 75.96 99.95
N ASP A 69 38.94 76.91 100.92
CA ASP A 69 39.06 78.41 101.01
C ASP A 69 39.00 78.93 102.51
N SER A 70 39.24 80.23 102.76
CA SER A 70 38.67 81.11 103.82
C SER A 70 39.17 81.08 105.29
N GLN A 71 38.91 82.09 106.16
CA GLN A 71 39.02 83.58 106.05
C GLN A 71 38.86 84.28 107.44
N SER A 72 39.57 85.40 107.68
CA SER A 72 39.28 86.44 108.72
C SER A 72 39.26 85.96 110.20
N ALA A 73 38.98 86.75 111.27
CA ALA A 73 38.79 88.20 111.49
C ALA A 73 39.43 88.55 112.88
N ILE A 74 40.31 89.55 113.06
CA ILE A 74 40.07 91.00 113.27
C ILE A 74 39.62 91.40 114.71
N MET A 75 40.18 92.53 115.20
CA MET A 75 39.82 93.30 116.42
C MET A 75 39.85 92.62 117.81
N ALA A 76 40.95 92.83 118.54
CA ALA A 76 40.92 93.02 120.00
C ALA A 76 42.10 93.89 120.49
N ALA A 77 41.83 95.19 120.68
CA ALA A 77 42.48 96.14 121.60
C ALA A 77 43.95 95.81 122.02
N GLU A 78 44.94 95.99 121.14
CA GLU A 78 45.59 97.29 120.90
C GLU A 78 46.51 97.83 122.03
N GLU A 79 46.52 97.30 123.26
CA GLU A 79 47.35 97.89 124.36
C GLU A 79 48.20 96.93 125.22
N LYS A 80 48.73 95.86 124.62
CA LYS A 80 50.11 95.39 124.93
C LYS A 80 51.08 95.74 123.79
N ARG A 81 50.82 96.89 123.14
CA ARG A 81 51.27 97.27 121.79
C ARG A 81 52.79 97.31 121.65
N LYS A 82 53.45 98.24 122.33
CA LYS A 82 54.84 98.64 122.05
C LYS A 82 55.90 97.59 122.45
N GLN A 83 55.64 96.78 123.49
CA GLN A 83 56.58 95.73 123.90
C GLN A 83 56.36 94.38 123.16
N LYS A 84 55.18 94.13 122.58
CA LYS A 84 55.03 93.07 121.54
C LYS A 84 55.57 93.51 120.18
N GLU A 85 55.79 94.81 119.95
CA GLU A 85 56.15 95.38 118.65
C GLU A 85 57.54 94.93 118.18
N GLN A 86 58.58 95.15 119.00
CA GLN A 86 59.95 94.74 118.65
C GLN A 86 60.09 93.23 118.45
N MET A 87 59.41 92.41 119.26
CA MET A 87 59.42 90.95 119.11
C MET A 87 58.55 90.44 117.94
N LYS A 88 57.57 91.23 117.48
CA LYS A 88 56.83 90.97 116.24
C LYS A 88 57.68 91.24 115.00
N ILE A 89 58.45 92.35 114.96
CA ILE A 89 59.24 92.75 113.80
C ILE A 89 60.17 91.62 113.33
N MET A 90 60.88 90.97 114.26
CA MET A 90 61.76 89.83 113.93
C MET A 90 60.99 88.65 113.32
N LYS A 91 59.87 88.22 113.94
CA LYS A 91 59.04 87.12 113.40
C LYS A 91 58.29 87.48 112.12
N GLN A 92 58.10 88.77 111.84
CA GLN A 92 57.48 89.26 110.61
C GLN A 92 58.45 89.19 109.42
N GLN A 93 59.73 89.54 109.61
CA GLN A 93 60.77 89.33 108.60
C GLN A 93 60.93 87.85 108.22
N GLU A 94 60.82 86.94 109.20
CA GLU A 94 60.89 85.49 108.95
C GLU A 94 59.65 84.97 108.18
N LYS A 95 58.43 85.39 108.56
CA LYS A 95 57.21 85.00 107.82
C LYS A 95 57.19 85.52 106.38
N ILE A 96 57.68 86.73 106.11
CA ILE A 96 57.73 87.29 104.75
C ILE A 96 58.60 86.43 103.83
N LYS A 97 59.80 86.03 104.28
CA LYS A 97 60.69 85.14 103.51
C LYS A 97 60.01 83.81 103.15
N ARG A 98 59.32 83.20 104.12
CA ARG A 98 58.63 81.91 103.92
C ARG A 98 57.46 81.99 102.93
N ILE A 99 56.74 83.12 102.90
CA ILE A 99 55.65 83.36 101.94
C ILE A 99 56.20 83.61 100.52
N GLN A 100 57.30 84.35 100.37
CA GLN A 100 57.93 84.53 99.05
C GLN A 100 58.43 83.21 98.46
N GLN A 101 58.98 82.33 99.28
CA GLN A 101 59.51 81.03 98.85
C GLN A 101 58.40 80.11 98.30
N ILE A 102 57.27 79.99 99.02
CA ILE A 102 56.10 79.20 98.58
C ILE A 102 55.47 79.80 97.30
N ARG A 103 55.54 81.13 97.11
CA ARG A 103 54.96 81.79 95.93
C ARG A 103 55.75 81.46 94.64
N MET A 104 57.08 81.52 94.68
CA MET A 104 57.92 81.08 93.54
C MET A 104 57.74 79.58 93.22
N GLU A 105 57.60 78.74 94.24
CA GLU A 105 57.46 77.29 94.04
C GLU A 105 56.12 76.92 93.36
N LYS A 106 55.01 77.56 93.74
CA LYS A 106 53.73 77.39 93.02
C LYS A 106 53.79 77.92 91.58
N GLU A 107 54.47 79.04 91.34
CA GLU A 107 54.57 79.66 90.01
C GLU A 107 55.37 78.80 89.03
N LEU A 108 56.52 78.26 89.45
CA LEU A 108 57.33 77.35 88.64
C LEU A 108 56.59 76.04 88.30
N ARG A 109 55.82 75.51 89.26
CA ARG A 109 55.08 74.25 89.09
C ARG A 109 53.86 74.39 88.18
N ALA A 110 53.23 75.57 88.13
CA ALA A 110 52.12 75.86 87.21
C ALA A 110 52.57 75.91 85.74
N GLN A 111 53.76 76.47 85.46
CA GLN A 111 54.28 76.59 84.09
C GLN A 111 54.56 75.21 83.45
N GLN A 112 55.11 74.26 84.22
CA GLN A 112 55.47 72.93 83.71
C GLN A 112 54.26 72.08 83.29
N ILE A 113 53.10 72.25 83.93
CA ILE A 113 51.87 71.53 83.58
C ILE A 113 51.31 72.02 82.23
N LEU A 114 51.42 73.32 81.95
CA LEU A 114 50.87 73.93 80.73
C LEU A 114 51.63 73.50 79.47
N GLU A 115 52.96 73.36 79.52
CA GLU A 115 53.75 72.83 78.40
C GLU A 115 53.45 71.35 78.12
N ALA A 116 53.23 70.54 79.17
CA ALA A 116 52.92 69.13 79.05
C ALA A 116 51.57 68.89 78.34
N LYS A 117 50.48 69.55 78.78
CA LYS A 117 49.18 69.44 78.09
C LYS A 117 49.23 69.94 76.64
N LYS A 118 50.05 70.96 76.34
CA LYS A 118 50.19 71.47 74.97
C LYS A 118 50.86 70.45 74.04
N LYS A 119 51.92 69.76 74.49
CA LYS A 119 52.67 68.80 73.66
C LYS A 119 51.85 67.52 73.36
N LYS A 120 51.14 66.97 74.35
CA LYS A 120 50.30 65.76 74.17
C LYS A 120 49.21 65.97 73.11
N LYS A 121 48.63 67.18 73.05
CA LYS A 121 47.57 67.53 72.09
C LYS A 121 48.05 67.72 70.65
N GLU A 122 49.36 67.93 70.43
CA GLU A 122 49.97 68.05 69.11
C GLU A 122 50.27 66.67 68.48
N GLU A 123 50.73 65.70 69.30
CA GLU A 123 50.98 64.32 68.85
C GLU A 123 49.69 63.59 68.44
N ALA A 124 48.59 63.77 69.20
CA ALA A 124 47.28 63.18 68.89
C ALA A 124 46.71 63.65 67.54
N ALA A 125 46.86 64.93 67.19
CA ALA A 125 46.39 65.48 65.92
C ALA A 125 47.17 64.94 64.71
N ASN A 126 48.47 64.69 64.87
CA ASN A 126 49.34 64.22 63.80
C ASN A 126 49.09 62.74 63.45
N ALA A 127 48.66 61.94 64.43
CA ALA A 127 48.31 60.53 64.24
C ALA A 127 47.10 60.34 63.31
N LYS A 128 45.95 60.99 63.61
CA LYS A 128 44.72 60.88 62.79
C LYS A 128 44.93 61.30 61.32
N LEU A 129 45.85 62.23 61.06
CA LEU A 129 46.16 62.70 59.70
C LEU A 129 46.93 61.65 58.86
N LEU A 130 47.86 60.92 59.46
CA LEU A 130 48.63 59.86 58.79
C LEU A 130 47.76 58.65 58.43
N GLU A 131 46.75 58.34 59.25
CA GLU A 131 45.83 57.23 59.04
C GLU A 131 44.85 57.49 57.88
N ALA A 132 44.29 58.71 57.81
CA ALA A 132 43.47 59.15 56.68
C ALA A 132 44.22 59.07 55.33
N GLU A 133 45.53 59.34 55.32
CA GLU A 133 46.36 59.23 54.12
C GLU A 133 46.58 57.77 53.68
N LYS A 134 46.54 56.80 54.61
CA LYS A 134 46.57 55.36 54.28
C LYS A 134 45.22 54.90 53.72
N ARG A 135 44.10 55.23 54.41
CA ARG A 135 42.73 54.83 54.03
C ARG A 135 42.30 55.39 52.66
N THR A 136 42.95 56.45 52.18
CA THR A 136 42.78 56.98 50.80
C THR A 136 43.63 56.24 49.76
N LYS A 137 44.93 56.04 50.00
CA LYS A 137 45.84 55.33 49.08
C LYS A 137 45.42 53.87 48.84
N GLU A 138 44.90 53.19 49.86
CA GLU A 138 44.37 51.83 49.73
C GLU A 138 43.14 51.77 48.80
N LYS A 139 42.18 52.68 48.99
CA LYS A 139 40.98 52.79 48.14
C LYS A 139 41.34 53.10 46.69
N GLU A 140 42.41 53.83 46.44
CA GLU A 140 42.92 54.06 45.08
C GLU A 140 43.56 52.80 44.47
N LEU A 141 44.41 52.09 45.20
CA LEU A 141 45.04 50.84 44.73
C LEU A 141 43.98 49.77 44.40
N ARG A 142 42.96 49.61 45.26
CA ARG A 142 41.84 48.67 45.04
C ARG A 142 41.01 49.04 43.80
N ARG A 143 40.84 50.34 43.50
CA ARG A 143 40.22 50.82 42.25
C ARG A 143 41.06 50.49 41.02
N GLN A 144 42.38 50.74 41.05
CA GLN A 144 43.26 50.43 39.92
C GLN A 144 43.26 48.92 39.58
N GLN A 145 43.29 48.06 40.61
CA GLN A 145 43.25 46.60 40.44
C GLN A 145 41.92 46.11 39.85
N ALA A 146 40.78 46.67 40.27
CA ALA A 146 39.46 46.36 39.71
C ALA A 146 39.31 46.77 38.23
N VAL A 147 39.87 47.92 37.84
CA VAL A 147 39.86 48.37 36.43
C VAL A 147 40.65 47.41 35.53
N LEU A 148 41.79 46.90 35.99
CA LEU A 148 42.62 45.96 35.22
C LEU A 148 41.89 44.64 34.94
N LEU A 149 41.25 44.06 35.96
CA LEU A 149 40.42 42.86 35.81
C LEU A 149 39.24 43.09 34.85
N LYS A 150 38.53 44.21 35.01
CA LYS A 150 37.39 44.59 34.16
C LYS A 150 37.81 44.87 32.70
N HIS A 151 39.06 45.27 32.45
CA HIS A 151 39.62 45.34 31.11
C HIS A 151 39.91 43.94 30.53
N GLN A 152 40.56 43.07 31.30
CA GLN A 152 40.93 41.71 30.87
C GLN A 152 39.70 40.83 30.58
N GLU A 153 38.64 40.96 31.39
CA GLU A 153 37.33 40.32 31.13
C GLU A 153 36.71 40.84 29.82
N ARG A 154 36.74 42.16 29.60
CA ARG A 154 36.17 42.79 28.40
C ARG A 154 36.93 42.44 27.12
N GLU A 155 38.23 42.21 27.20
CA GLU A 155 39.04 41.59 26.14
C GLU A 155 38.60 40.14 25.88
N ARG A 156 38.54 39.28 26.92
CA ARG A 156 38.06 37.89 26.77
C ARG A 156 36.66 37.83 26.14
N ARG A 157 35.74 38.70 26.55
CA ARG A 157 34.37 38.78 26.03
C ARG A 157 34.34 39.23 24.55
N ARG A 158 35.23 40.15 24.14
CA ARG A 158 35.44 40.52 22.72
C ARG A 158 36.00 39.35 21.89
N GLN A 159 37.04 38.67 22.39
CA GLN A 159 37.67 37.53 21.70
C GLN A 159 36.68 36.36 21.55
N HIS A 160 35.93 36.04 22.61
CA HIS A 160 34.89 35.01 22.59
C HIS A 160 33.76 35.36 21.61
N MET A 161 33.26 36.60 21.60
CA MET A 161 32.25 37.06 20.64
C MET A 161 32.76 37.02 19.18
N MET A 162 34.04 37.34 18.95
CA MET A 162 34.66 37.21 17.63
C MET A 162 34.73 35.74 17.18
N LEU A 163 35.11 34.83 18.07
CA LEU A 163 35.19 33.39 17.79
C LEU A 163 33.79 32.79 17.53
N MET A 164 32.79 33.13 18.35
CA MET A 164 31.39 32.74 18.13
C MET A 164 30.89 33.20 16.77
N LYS A 165 31.08 34.48 16.44
CA LYS A 165 30.67 35.05 15.13
C LYS A 165 31.39 34.40 13.95
N ALA A 166 32.65 33.98 14.11
CA ALA A 166 33.39 33.22 13.10
C ALA A 166 32.86 31.78 12.95
N MET A 167 32.50 31.11 14.05
CA MET A 167 31.89 29.78 14.05
C MET A 167 30.48 29.79 13.44
N GLU A 168 29.66 30.79 13.75
CA GLU A 168 28.35 31.00 13.12
C GLU A 168 28.47 31.29 11.62
N ALA A 169 29.41 32.15 11.21
CA ALA A 169 29.67 32.43 9.81
C ALA A 169 30.12 31.16 9.06
N ARG A 170 30.97 30.32 9.67
CA ARG A 170 31.37 29.02 9.13
C ARG A 170 30.18 28.07 9.02
N LYS A 171 29.40 27.89 10.08
CA LYS A 171 28.20 27.02 10.08
C LYS A 171 27.19 27.45 9.00
N LYS A 172 26.98 28.76 8.83
CA LYS A 172 26.10 29.33 7.80
C LYS A 172 26.64 29.18 6.38
N ALA A 173 27.97 29.17 6.19
CA ALA A 173 28.58 28.86 4.90
C ALA A 173 28.49 27.37 4.55
N GLU A 174 28.76 26.50 5.52
CA GLU A 174 28.68 25.04 5.42
C GLU A 174 27.24 24.57 5.11
N GLU A 175 26.25 25.16 5.79
CA GLU A 175 24.82 24.94 5.51
C GLU A 175 24.40 25.41 4.11
N LYS A 176 24.96 26.53 3.63
CA LYS A 176 24.71 27.03 2.27
C LYS A 176 25.34 26.15 1.20
N GLU A 177 26.50 25.55 1.46
CA GLU A 177 27.10 24.52 0.60
C GLU A 177 26.27 23.23 0.63
N ARG A 178 25.83 22.77 1.81
CA ARG A 178 24.95 21.59 1.98
C ARG A 178 23.67 21.71 1.16
N LEU A 179 22.93 22.83 1.32
CA LEU A 179 21.69 23.09 0.57
C LEU A 179 21.91 23.24 -0.94
N LYS A 180 23.09 23.72 -1.36
CA LYS A 180 23.49 23.82 -2.77
C LYS A 180 23.88 22.47 -3.37
N GLN A 181 24.40 21.55 -2.57
CA GLN A 181 24.69 20.18 -2.97
C GLN A 181 23.42 19.32 -3.02
N GLU A 182 22.56 19.42 -2.01
CA GLU A 182 21.22 18.84 -1.97
C GLU A 182 20.41 19.22 -3.23
N LYS A 183 20.36 20.50 -3.59
CA LYS A 183 19.72 20.99 -4.84
C LYS A 183 20.43 20.62 -6.15
N ARG A 184 21.61 19.99 -6.10
CA ARG A 184 22.25 19.35 -7.26
C ARG A 184 21.86 17.87 -7.36
N ASP A 185 21.83 17.19 -6.22
CA ASP A 185 21.55 15.75 -6.17
C ASP A 185 20.05 15.44 -6.31
N GLU A 186 19.17 16.31 -5.79
CA GLU A 186 17.74 16.35 -6.14
C GLU A 186 17.54 16.47 -7.67
N LYS A 187 18.26 17.39 -8.33
CA LYS A 187 18.20 17.57 -9.79
C LYS A 187 18.77 16.37 -10.55
N ARG A 188 19.76 15.67 -9.99
CA ARG A 188 20.31 14.43 -10.53
C ARG A 188 19.25 13.33 -10.47
N LEU A 189 18.68 13.09 -9.31
CA LEU A 189 17.65 12.08 -9.04
C LEU A 189 16.38 12.31 -9.87
N ASN A 190 15.95 13.57 -10.04
CA ASN A 190 14.80 13.91 -10.87
C ASN A 190 15.09 13.70 -12.38
N LYS A 191 16.31 14.04 -12.84
CA LYS A 191 16.74 13.73 -14.23
C LYS A 191 16.80 12.22 -14.47
N GLU A 192 17.29 11.45 -13.51
CA GLU A 192 17.39 9.99 -13.55
C GLU A 192 16.01 9.33 -13.58
N ARG A 193 15.12 9.67 -12.64
CA ARG A 193 13.71 9.24 -12.61
C ARG A 193 12.99 9.55 -13.94
N LYS A 194 13.25 10.72 -14.54
CA LYS A 194 12.65 11.12 -15.83
C LYS A 194 13.22 10.36 -17.03
N LEU A 195 14.45 9.83 -16.95
CA LEU A 195 15.02 8.94 -17.96
C LEU A 195 14.49 7.51 -17.80
N GLU A 196 14.36 7.03 -16.56
CA GLU A 196 13.80 5.72 -16.23
C GLU A 196 12.31 5.62 -16.60
N GLN A 197 11.50 6.63 -16.26
CA GLN A 197 10.11 6.73 -16.70
C GLN A 197 10.01 6.66 -18.24
N ARG A 198 10.83 7.45 -18.96
CA ARG A 198 10.86 7.43 -20.43
C ARG A 198 11.32 6.10 -21.02
N ARG A 199 12.17 5.35 -20.31
CA ARG A 199 12.57 3.99 -20.69
C ARG A 199 11.38 3.05 -20.57
N LEU A 200 10.67 3.07 -19.45
CA LEU A 200 9.46 2.26 -19.22
C LEU A 200 8.34 2.60 -20.22
N GLU A 201 8.09 3.88 -20.48
CA GLU A 201 7.14 4.35 -21.51
C GLU A 201 7.52 3.84 -22.92
N LEU A 202 8.81 3.88 -23.28
CA LEU A 202 9.31 3.41 -24.58
C LEU A 202 9.33 1.89 -24.70
N GLU A 203 9.47 1.17 -23.59
CA GLU A 203 9.40 -0.30 -23.51
C GLU A 203 7.95 -0.77 -23.63
N MET A 204 7.02 -0.15 -22.89
CA MET A 204 5.57 -0.34 -23.05
C MET A 204 5.09 -0.01 -24.48
N ALA A 205 5.60 1.08 -25.06
CA ALA A 205 5.27 1.48 -26.44
C ALA A 205 5.96 0.63 -27.53
N LYS A 206 6.95 -0.20 -27.18
CA LYS A 206 7.45 -1.27 -28.05
C LYS A 206 6.55 -2.50 -27.96
N GLU A 207 6.12 -2.86 -26.76
CA GLU A 207 5.23 -3.99 -26.52
C GLU A 207 3.88 -3.80 -27.24
N LEU A 208 3.26 -2.63 -27.08
CA LEU A 208 2.04 -2.21 -27.80
C LEU A 208 2.23 -2.03 -29.32
N LYS A 209 3.46 -2.14 -29.83
CA LYS A 209 3.79 -2.11 -31.27
C LYS A 209 4.24 -3.46 -31.82
N LYS A 210 4.31 -4.51 -31.00
CA LYS A 210 4.37 -5.87 -31.53
C LYS A 210 3.06 -6.14 -32.27
N PRO A 211 3.08 -6.81 -33.43
CA PRO A 211 1.85 -7.29 -34.05
C PRO A 211 1.21 -8.30 -33.08
N ASN A 212 0.03 -7.96 -32.56
CA ASN A 212 -0.73 -8.87 -31.72
C ASN A 212 -1.33 -9.96 -32.61
N GLU A 213 -1.10 -11.23 -32.30
CA GLU A 213 -1.66 -12.34 -33.07
C GLU A 213 -3.14 -12.52 -32.71
N ASP A 214 -4.04 -12.22 -33.65
CA ASP A 214 -5.51 -12.35 -33.51
C ASP A 214 -6.00 -13.77 -33.17
N MET A 215 -5.09 -14.76 -33.15
CA MET A 215 -5.35 -16.13 -32.70
C MET A 215 -5.58 -16.24 -31.18
N CYS A 216 -5.17 -15.24 -30.40
CA CYS A 216 -5.20 -15.27 -28.93
C CYS A 216 -6.01 -14.10 -28.35
N LEU A 217 -7.27 -14.34 -27.98
CA LEU A 217 -8.03 -13.43 -27.13
C LEU A 217 -7.34 -13.31 -25.76
N ALA A 218 -7.16 -12.09 -25.25
CA ALA A 218 -6.56 -11.86 -23.93
C ALA A 218 -7.46 -12.35 -22.78
N ASP A 219 -8.77 -12.15 -22.89
CA ASP A 219 -9.78 -12.56 -21.90
C ASP A 219 -10.46 -13.89 -22.32
N GLN A 220 -9.72 -15.00 -22.34
CA GLN A 220 -10.31 -16.32 -22.58
C GLN A 220 -11.19 -16.76 -21.40
N LYS A 221 -12.46 -16.38 -21.44
CA LYS A 221 -13.49 -17.02 -20.61
C LYS A 221 -13.68 -18.47 -21.10
N PRO A 222 -13.74 -19.46 -20.19
CA PRO A 222 -14.04 -20.83 -20.60
C PRO A 222 -15.41 -20.88 -21.27
N LEU A 223 -15.55 -21.75 -22.28
CA LEU A 223 -16.85 -21.99 -22.91
C LEU A 223 -17.84 -22.51 -21.87
N PRO A 224 -19.12 -22.09 -21.89
CA PRO A 224 -20.13 -22.62 -20.98
C PRO A 224 -20.23 -24.14 -21.09
N GLU A 225 -20.18 -24.83 -19.95
CA GLU A 225 -20.42 -26.27 -19.89
C GLU A 225 -21.91 -26.55 -20.10
N TRP A 226 -22.26 -27.01 -21.30
CA TRP A 226 -23.63 -27.39 -21.63
C TRP A 226 -23.93 -28.78 -21.07
N PRO A 227 -25.01 -28.98 -20.29
CA PRO A 227 -25.38 -30.29 -19.80
C PRO A 227 -25.71 -31.24 -20.96
N ARG A 228 -25.27 -32.50 -20.86
CA ARG A 228 -25.59 -33.54 -21.83
C ARG A 228 -27.12 -33.72 -21.93
N ILE A 229 -27.60 -34.04 -23.13
CA ILE A 229 -29.00 -34.41 -23.38
C ILE A 229 -29.42 -35.51 -22.39
N PRO A 230 -30.47 -35.31 -21.57
CA PRO A 230 -30.93 -36.32 -20.61
C PRO A 230 -31.28 -37.65 -21.30
N GLY A 231 -30.85 -38.77 -20.71
CA GLY A 231 -31.05 -40.11 -21.29
C GLY A 231 -30.12 -40.48 -22.44
N LEU A 232 -29.31 -39.55 -22.98
CA LEU A 232 -28.28 -39.88 -23.97
C LEU A 232 -27.08 -40.56 -23.29
N VAL A 233 -26.85 -41.82 -23.64
CA VAL A 233 -25.72 -42.65 -23.20
C VAL A 233 -24.62 -42.68 -24.26
N LEU A 234 -24.97 -42.66 -25.55
CA LEU A 234 -24.03 -42.67 -26.68
C LEU A 234 -23.14 -41.41 -26.73
N SER A 235 -21.88 -41.57 -27.15
CA SER A 235 -20.94 -40.46 -27.34
C SER A 235 -21.43 -39.48 -28.43
N GLY A 236 -20.87 -38.27 -28.46
CA GLY A 236 -21.27 -37.25 -29.45
C GLY A 236 -21.08 -37.70 -30.91
N THR A 237 -20.01 -38.45 -31.21
CA THR A 237 -19.78 -39.02 -32.54
C THR A 237 -20.80 -40.12 -32.87
N THR A 238 -20.97 -41.10 -31.99
CA THR A 238 -21.94 -42.20 -32.17
C THR A 238 -23.38 -41.70 -32.26
N PHE A 239 -23.73 -40.61 -31.58
CA PHE A 239 -25.03 -39.95 -31.72
C PHE A 239 -25.16 -39.15 -33.03
N SER A 240 -24.07 -38.57 -33.54
CA SER A 240 -24.03 -37.96 -34.88
C SER A 240 -24.27 -39.00 -35.98
N ASP A 241 -23.66 -40.19 -35.86
CA ASP A 241 -23.91 -41.32 -36.76
C ASP A 241 -25.40 -41.71 -36.75
N CYS A 242 -25.99 -41.83 -35.55
CA CYS A 242 -27.43 -42.10 -35.37
C CYS A 242 -28.32 -41.04 -36.03
N LEU A 243 -27.97 -39.76 -35.88
CA LEU A 243 -28.67 -38.65 -36.52
C LEU A 243 -28.57 -38.73 -38.05
N MET A 244 -27.40 -39.04 -38.61
CA MET A 244 -27.22 -39.18 -40.06
C MET A 244 -28.09 -40.31 -40.62
N VAL A 245 -28.09 -41.49 -39.98
CA VAL A 245 -28.92 -42.64 -40.35
C VAL A 245 -30.41 -42.27 -40.35
N VAL A 246 -30.91 -41.71 -39.24
CA VAL A 246 -32.35 -41.40 -39.07
C VAL A 246 -32.78 -40.26 -40.01
N GLN A 247 -31.96 -39.23 -40.22
CA GLN A 247 -32.33 -38.12 -41.11
C GLN A 247 -32.27 -38.54 -42.58
N PHE A 248 -31.27 -39.31 -43.02
CA PHE A 248 -31.22 -39.82 -44.38
C PHE A 248 -32.45 -40.69 -44.69
N LEU A 249 -32.79 -41.64 -43.82
CA LEU A 249 -33.93 -42.53 -44.01
C LEU A 249 -35.28 -41.80 -43.99
N ARG A 250 -35.41 -40.71 -43.21
CA ARG A 250 -36.62 -39.88 -43.23
C ARG A 250 -36.82 -39.12 -44.55
N ASN A 251 -35.75 -38.75 -45.24
CA ASN A 251 -35.81 -38.03 -46.52
C ASN A 251 -35.86 -38.99 -47.72
N PHE A 252 -35.02 -40.03 -47.73
CA PHE A 252 -34.80 -40.91 -48.89
C PHE A 252 -35.24 -42.37 -48.69
N GLY A 253 -35.65 -42.78 -47.48
CA GLY A 253 -36.01 -44.18 -47.20
C GLY A 253 -37.10 -44.73 -48.13
N LYS A 254 -38.11 -43.91 -48.48
CA LYS A 254 -39.17 -44.31 -49.44
C LYS A 254 -38.63 -44.64 -50.83
N VAL A 255 -37.58 -43.95 -51.27
CA VAL A 255 -36.89 -44.13 -52.56
C VAL A 255 -36.07 -45.43 -52.57
N LEU A 256 -35.68 -45.90 -51.39
CA LEU A 256 -34.99 -47.15 -51.13
C LEU A 256 -35.95 -48.29 -50.69
N GLY A 257 -37.27 -48.07 -50.73
CA GLY A 257 -38.28 -49.09 -50.42
C GLY A 257 -38.65 -49.26 -48.94
N PHE A 258 -38.22 -48.37 -48.04
CA PHE A 258 -38.53 -48.39 -46.60
C PHE A 258 -39.87 -47.68 -46.32
N ASP A 259 -40.72 -48.25 -45.44
CA ASP A 259 -41.80 -47.47 -44.82
C ASP A 259 -41.21 -46.62 -43.68
N VAL A 260 -41.17 -45.30 -43.89
CA VAL A 260 -40.62 -44.32 -42.93
C VAL A 260 -41.33 -44.33 -41.56
N ASN A 261 -42.52 -44.93 -41.45
CA ASN A 261 -43.28 -45.03 -40.20
C ASN A 261 -43.03 -46.35 -39.43
N ILE A 262 -42.46 -47.37 -40.09
CA ILE A 262 -42.29 -48.74 -39.54
C ILE A 262 -40.81 -49.13 -39.52
N ASP A 263 -40.09 -48.87 -40.60
CA ASP A 263 -38.74 -49.40 -40.84
C ASP A 263 -37.61 -48.50 -40.30
N VAL A 264 -37.95 -47.28 -39.86
CA VAL A 264 -37.00 -46.23 -39.47
C VAL A 264 -37.13 -45.94 -37.97
N PRO A 265 -36.24 -46.49 -37.12
CA PRO A 265 -36.36 -46.36 -35.68
C PRO A 265 -36.19 -44.91 -35.21
N ASN A 266 -36.81 -44.60 -34.07
CA ASN A 266 -36.53 -43.36 -33.36
C ASN A 266 -35.17 -43.42 -32.62
N LEU A 267 -34.67 -42.28 -32.16
CA LEU A 267 -33.33 -42.21 -31.55
C LEU A 267 -33.20 -42.97 -30.21
N SER A 268 -34.29 -43.25 -29.50
CA SER A 268 -34.26 -44.09 -28.28
C SER A 268 -34.07 -45.55 -28.66
N VAL A 269 -34.93 -46.06 -29.55
CA VAL A 269 -34.82 -47.43 -30.10
C VAL A 269 -33.45 -47.67 -30.74
N LEU A 270 -32.95 -46.71 -31.54
CA LEU A 270 -31.63 -46.83 -32.14
C LEU A 270 -30.51 -46.85 -31.08
N GLN A 271 -30.60 -46.03 -30.02
CA GLN A 271 -29.66 -46.11 -28.90
C GLN A 271 -29.74 -47.46 -28.16
N GLU A 272 -30.94 -47.93 -27.84
CA GLU A 272 -31.18 -49.16 -27.09
C GLU A 272 -30.69 -50.39 -27.89
N GLY A 273 -31.00 -50.47 -29.18
CA GLY A 273 -30.50 -51.54 -30.04
C GLY A 273 -28.98 -51.47 -30.29
N LEU A 274 -28.40 -50.28 -30.38
CA LEU A 274 -26.94 -50.12 -30.38
C LEU A 274 -26.30 -50.57 -29.06
N LEU A 275 -27.02 -50.51 -27.94
CA LEU A 275 -26.62 -51.04 -26.62
C LEU A 275 -27.00 -52.52 -26.38
N ASN A 276 -27.64 -53.20 -27.35
CA ASN A 276 -28.22 -54.55 -27.19
C ASN A 276 -29.27 -54.66 -26.06
N VAL A 277 -30.09 -53.62 -25.87
CA VAL A 277 -31.13 -53.56 -24.84
C VAL A 277 -32.51 -53.81 -25.46
N GLY A 278 -33.24 -54.78 -24.90
CA GLY A 278 -34.63 -55.07 -25.25
C GLY A 278 -34.85 -55.49 -26.70
N ASP A 279 -36.10 -55.40 -27.15
CA ASP A 279 -36.51 -55.77 -28.51
C ASP A 279 -35.89 -54.84 -29.58
N SER A 280 -35.50 -53.62 -29.19
CA SER A 280 -34.79 -52.63 -30.01
C SER A 280 -33.50 -53.17 -30.66
N MET A 281 -32.87 -54.20 -30.06
CA MET A 281 -31.75 -54.94 -30.67
C MET A 281 -32.14 -55.60 -32.00
N GLY A 282 -33.37 -56.13 -32.09
CA GLY A 282 -33.94 -56.73 -33.30
C GLY A 282 -34.24 -55.70 -34.38
N GLU A 283 -34.83 -54.56 -34.02
CA GLU A 283 -35.10 -53.46 -34.95
C GLU A 283 -33.82 -52.93 -35.61
N VAL A 284 -32.73 -52.79 -34.85
CA VAL A 284 -31.42 -52.40 -35.39
C VAL A 284 -30.81 -53.48 -36.30
N GLN A 285 -31.11 -54.77 -36.06
CA GLN A 285 -30.66 -55.86 -36.93
C GLN A 285 -31.45 -55.92 -38.24
N ASP A 286 -32.77 -55.71 -38.20
CA ASP A 286 -33.61 -55.64 -39.41
C ASP A 286 -33.30 -54.39 -40.23
N LEU A 287 -32.98 -53.27 -39.56
CA LEU A 287 -32.46 -52.08 -40.20
C LEU A 287 -31.14 -52.37 -40.94
N LEU A 288 -30.19 -53.05 -40.29
CA LEU A 288 -28.93 -53.44 -40.92
C LEU A 288 -29.17 -54.35 -42.15
N VAL A 289 -30.04 -55.36 -42.02
CA VAL A 289 -30.39 -56.27 -43.12
C VAL A 289 -30.98 -55.51 -44.30
N ARG A 290 -31.94 -54.59 -44.08
CA ARG A 290 -32.54 -53.76 -45.14
C ARG A 290 -31.52 -52.82 -45.80
N LEU A 291 -30.71 -52.10 -44.99
CA LEU A 291 -29.69 -51.18 -45.51
C LEU A 291 -28.66 -51.92 -46.37
N LEU A 292 -28.14 -53.04 -45.88
CA LEU A 292 -27.16 -53.84 -46.61
C LEU A 292 -27.76 -54.47 -47.87
N SER A 293 -29.00 -54.95 -47.82
CA SER A 293 -29.72 -55.47 -49.00
C SER A 293 -29.82 -54.41 -50.11
N ALA A 294 -30.17 -53.18 -49.75
CA ALA A 294 -30.24 -52.06 -50.68
C ALA A 294 -28.85 -51.71 -51.24
N ALA A 295 -27.84 -51.56 -50.36
CA ALA A 295 -26.49 -51.16 -50.74
C ALA A 295 -25.77 -52.18 -51.65
N VAL A 296 -26.00 -53.48 -51.42
CA VAL A 296 -25.50 -54.58 -52.27
C VAL A 296 -26.18 -54.61 -53.64
N CYS A 297 -27.41 -54.10 -53.77
CA CYS A 297 -28.11 -53.97 -55.05
C CYS A 297 -27.69 -52.71 -55.84
N ASP A 298 -27.64 -51.55 -55.18
CA ASP A 298 -27.26 -50.26 -55.76
C ASP A 298 -26.78 -49.31 -54.63
N PRO A 299 -25.51 -48.85 -54.62
CA PRO A 299 -24.53 -48.84 -55.71
C PRO A 299 -23.88 -50.19 -56.04
N GLY A 300 -23.97 -51.18 -55.15
CA GLY A 300 -23.33 -52.48 -55.30
C GLY A 300 -21.85 -52.49 -54.86
N LEU A 301 -21.08 -53.43 -55.42
CA LEU A 301 -19.66 -53.64 -55.10
C LEU A 301 -18.75 -53.02 -56.19
N ILE A 302 -17.55 -52.58 -55.81
CA ILE A 302 -16.57 -52.03 -56.75
C ILE A 302 -16.17 -53.09 -57.81
N THR A 303 -16.18 -52.68 -59.07
CA THR A 303 -15.90 -53.53 -60.24
C THR A 303 -14.59 -54.31 -60.08
N GLY A 304 -14.70 -55.64 -60.11
CA GLY A 304 -13.55 -56.56 -60.00
C GLY A 304 -13.28 -57.12 -58.60
N TYR A 305 -13.99 -56.66 -57.56
CA TYR A 305 -13.88 -57.25 -56.23
C TYR A 305 -14.51 -58.66 -56.17
N LYS A 306 -14.00 -59.53 -55.28
CA LYS A 306 -14.46 -60.91 -55.13
C LYS A 306 -15.76 -60.99 -54.32
N ALA A 307 -16.88 -60.75 -54.99
CA ALA A 307 -18.24 -60.80 -54.46
C ALA A 307 -18.74 -62.22 -54.11
N LYS A 308 -17.98 -63.00 -53.32
CA LYS A 308 -18.30 -64.40 -52.96
C LYS A 308 -18.27 -64.65 -51.45
N THR A 309 -19.25 -65.39 -50.96
CA THR A 309 -19.30 -65.92 -49.59
C THR A 309 -18.23 -67.00 -49.36
N ALA A 310 -18.03 -67.42 -48.11
CA ALA A 310 -17.20 -68.55 -47.72
C ALA A 310 -17.67 -69.89 -48.32
N LEU A 311 -18.96 -70.00 -48.67
CA LEU A 311 -19.52 -71.13 -49.44
C LEU A 311 -19.28 -71.01 -50.96
N GLY A 312 -18.71 -69.90 -51.42
CA GLY A 312 -18.39 -69.63 -52.82
C GLY A 312 -19.54 -69.06 -53.65
N GLU A 313 -20.72 -68.82 -53.05
CA GLU A 313 -21.88 -68.25 -53.72
C GLU A 313 -21.71 -66.74 -53.95
N HIS A 314 -22.30 -66.22 -55.02
CA HIS A 314 -22.18 -64.80 -55.37
C HIS A 314 -23.13 -63.96 -54.52
N LEU A 315 -22.69 -62.79 -54.01
CA LEU A 315 -23.49 -61.98 -53.06
C LEU A 315 -24.90 -61.62 -53.57
N LEU A 316 -25.05 -61.29 -54.85
CA LEU A 316 -26.37 -60.99 -55.46
C LEU A 316 -27.33 -62.20 -55.51
N ASN A 317 -26.84 -63.42 -55.31
CA ASN A 317 -27.63 -64.65 -55.28
C ASN A 317 -28.03 -65.03 -53.84
N VAL A 318 -27.39 -64.43 -52.83
CA VAL A 318 -27.56 -64.76 -51.41
C VAL A 318 -28.47 -63.72 -50.75
N GLY A 319 -29.69 -64.12 -50.42
CA GLY A 319 -30.63 -63.25 -49.71
C GLY A 319 -30.08 -62.87 -48.33
N VAL A 320 -29.87 -61.57 -48.10
CA VAL A 320 -29.38 -61.04 -46.82
C VAL A 320 -30.43 -61.24 -45.74
N ASN A 321 -30.04 -61.79 -44.60
CA ASN A 321 -30.89 -62.12 -43.48
C ASN A 321 -30.10 -62.00 -42.15
N ARG A 322 -30.80 -62.15 -41.01
CA ARG A 322 -30.20 -61.95 -39.68
C ARG A 322 -28.97 -62.83 -39.40
N ASP A 323 -28.85 -63.99 -40.04
CA ASP A 323 -27.78 -64.96 -39.80
C ASP A 323 -26.54 -64.68 -40.66
N ASN A 324 -26.72 -64.35 -41.95
CA ASN A 324 -25.61 -64.08 -42.88
C ASN A 324 -25.19 -62.60 -42.97
N VAL A 325 -25.96 -61.66 -42.42
CA VAL A 325 -25.71 -60.20 -42.53
C VAL A 325 -24.30 -59.79 -42.10
N SER A 326 -23.69 -60.48 -41.13
CA SER A 326 -22.33 -60.15 -40.67
C SER A 326 -21.25 -60.51 -41.70
N GLU A 327 -21.43 -61.61 -42.43
CA GLU A 327 -20.52 -62.03 -43.52
C GLU A 327 -20.70 -61.13 -44.75
N VAL A 328 -21.94 -60.89 -45.17
CA VAL A 328 -22.23 -60.02 -46.32
C VAL A 328 -21.73 -58.60 -46.04
N LEU A 329 -21.87 -58.11 -44.81
CA LEU A 329 -21.35 -56.80 -44.37
C LEU A 329 -19.83 -56.78 -44.44
N GLN A 330 -19.16 -57.83 -43.95
CA GLN A 330 -17.70 -57.95 -43.98
C GLN A 330 -17.16 -57.80 -45.40
N ILE A 331 -17.73 -58.57 -46.34
CA ILE A 331 -17.35 -58.57 -47.75
C ILE A 331 -17.66 -57.22 -48.42
N PHE A 332 -18.83 -56.63 -48.13
CA PHE A 332 -19.23 -55.33 -48.69
C PHE A 332 -18.33 -54.19 -48.19
N MET A 333 -18.01 -54.16 -46.90
CA MET A 333 -17.11 -53.16 -46.34
C MET A 333 -15.67 -53.35 -46.87
N GLU A 334 -15.14 -54.57 -46.88
CA GLU A 334 -13.78 -54.81 -47.39
C GLU A 334 -13.64 -54.48 -48.89
N ALA A 335 -14.72 -54.57 -49.67
CA ALA A 335 -14.76 -54.13 -51.06
C ALA A 335 -14.67 -52.61 -51.26
N HIS A 336 -15.12 -51.82 -50.28
CA HIS A 336 -15.27 -50.35 -50.40
C HIS A 336 -14.23 -49.57 -49.59
N CYS A 337 -14.00 -49.93 -48.33
CA CYS A 337 -13.00 -49.27 -47.46
C CYS A 337 -11.70 -50.08 -47.31
N GLY A 338 -11.61 -51.27 -47.90
CA GLY A 338 -10.47 -52.18 -47.70
C GLY A 338 -10.42 -52.80 -46.30
N GLN A 339 -9.26 -53.37 -45.97
CA GLN A 339 -9.05 -54.13 -44.75
C GLN A 339 -8.82 -53.19 -43.53
N THR A 340 -9.80 -53.14 -42.64
CA THR A 340 -9.81 -52.35 -41.38
C THR A 340 -9.91 -53.26 -40.16
N GLU A 341 -9.63 -52.74 -38.96
CA GLU A 341 -9.86 -53.47 -37.69
C GLU A 341 -11.29 -53.99 -37.54
N LEU A 342 -12.26 -53.25 -38.08
CA LEU A 342 -13.68 -53.59 -38.02
C LEU A 342 -14.04 -54.72 -39.01
N THR A 343 -13.54 -54.67 -40.25
CA THR A 343 -13.74 -55.78 -41.21
C THR A 343 -13.02 -57.06 -40.78
N GLU A 344 -11.86 -56.96 -40.13
CA GLU A 344 -11.20 -58.13 -39.53
C GLU A 344 -11.99 -58.68 -38.34
N SER A 345 -12.51 -57.82 -37.47
CA SER A 345 -13.34 -58.24 -36.34
C SER A 345 -14.64 -58.94 -36.81
N LEU A 346 -15.25 -58.47 -37.90
CA LEU A 346 -16.44 -59.10 -38.51
C LEU A 346 -16.18 -60.52 -39.07
N LYS A 347 -14.93 -60.89 -39.41
CA LYS A 347 -14.58 -62.27 -39.82
C LYS A 347 -14.70 -63.30 -38.70
N THR A 348 -14.75 -62.85 -37.44
CA THR A 348 -14.77 -63.73 -36.25
C THR A 348 -15.89 -63.43 -35.26
N LYS A 349 -16.62 -62.32 -35.45
CA LYS A 349 -17.69 -61.86 -34.54
C LYS A 349 -18.88 -61.35 -35.34
N ALA A 350 -20.08 -61.76 -34.94
CA ALA A 350 -21.30 -61.16 -35.47
C ALA A 350 -21.36 -59.65 -35.19
N PHE A 351 -22.06 -58.89 -36.04
CA PHE A 351 -22.29 -57.45 -35.89
C PHE A 351 -22.66 -57.05 -34.44
N GLN A 352 -23.59 -57.79 -33.82
CA GLN A 352 -24.11 -57.48 -32.48
C GLN A 352 -23.07 -57.56 -31.35
N ALA A 353 -21.93 -58.23 -31.55
CA ALA A 353 -20.83 -58.31 -30.58
C ALA A 353 -19.85 -57.12 -30.66
N HIS A 354 -20.10 -56.15 -31.55
CA HIS A 354 -19.30 -54.94 -31.68
C HIS A 354 -19.83 -53.81 -30.78
N THR A 355 -18.97 -52.83 -30.48
CA THR A 355 -19.33 -51.70 -29.62
C THR A 355 -20.45 -50.84 -30.22
N PRO A 356 -21.22 -50.09 -29.41
CA PRO A 356 -22.25 -49.17 -29.92
C PRO A 356 -21.70 -48.18 -30.97
N ALA A 357 -20.46 -47.72 -30.79
CA ALA A 357 -19.77 -46.84 -31.74
C ALA A 357 -19.51 -47.54 -33.09
N GLN A 358 -18.93 -48.75 -33.08
CA GLN A 358 -18.70 -49.53 -34.30
C GLN A 358 -20.01 -49.87 -35.02
N LYS A 359 -21.05 -50.26 -34.26
CA LYS A 359 -22.37 -50.58 -34.84
C LYS A 359 -23.03 -49.35 -35.46
N ALA A 360 -22.90 -48.16 -34.86
CA ALA A 360 -23.39 -46.92 -35.46
C ALA A 360 -22.58 -46.52 -36.71
N SER A 361 -21.24 -46.63 -36.68
CA SER A 361 -20.39 -46.31 -37.82
C SER A 361 -20.63 -47.23 -39.03
N VAL A 362 -21.02 -48.50 -38.79
CA VAL A 362 -21.50 -49.41 -39.86
C VAL A 362 -22.77 -48.88 -40.53
N LEU A 363 -23.78 -48.49 -39.73
CA LEU A 363 -25.03 -47.98 -40.26
C LEU A 363 -24.81 -46.65 -41.00
N ALA A 364 -23.97 -45.78 -40.46
CA ALA A 364 -23.52 -44.54 -41.09
C ALA A 364 -22.79 -44.78 -42.42
N PHE A 365 -21.88 -45.76 -42.47
CA PHE A 365 -21.19 -46.16 -43.69
C PHE A 365 -22.18 -46.66 -44.77
N LEU A 366 -23.10 -47.56 -44.44
CA LEU A 366 -24.10 -48.03 -45.40
C LEU A 366 -24.99 -46.88 -45.92
N ILE A 367 -25.31 -45.91 -45.06
CA ILE A 367 -26.06 -44.70 -45.42
C ILE A 367 -25.25 -43.79 -46.36
N ASN A 368 -23.93 -43.70 -46.19
CA ASN A 368 -23.05 -42.97 -47.10
C ASN A 368 -23.04 -43.60 -48.51
N GLU A 369 -22.90 -44.93 -48.60
CA GLU A 369 -22.95 -45.61 -49.90
C GLU A 369 -24.33 -45.51 -50.55
N LEU A 370 -25.41 -45.61 -49.76
CA LEU A 370 -26.78 -45.41 -50.24
C LEU A 370 -27.09 -43.98 -50.69
N ALA A 371 -26.34 -42.97 -50.23
CA ALA A 371 -26.44 -41.62 -50.77
C ALA A 371 -25.97 -41.52 -52.22
N CYS A 372 -25.15 -42.48 -52.69
CA CYS A 372 -24.71 -42.61 -54.08
C CYS A 372 -25.59 -43.54 -54.93
N SER A 373 -26.63 -44.17 -54.37
CA SER A 373 -27.59 -44.98 -55.15
C SER A 373 -28.29 -44.13 -56.22
N LYS A 374 -28.47 -44.69 -57.41
CA LYS A 374 -29.04 -44.03 -58.59
C LYS A 374 -30.45 -43.49 -58.32
N SER A 375 -31.22 -44.21 -57.50
CA SER A 375 -32.57 -43.80 -57.08
C SER A 375 -32.54 -42.54 -56.21
N VAL A 376 -31.62 -42.46 -55.25
CA VAL A 376 -31.43 -41.32 -54.34
C VAL A 376 -30.90 -40.10 -55.09
N VAL A 377 -29.86 -40.28 -55.92
CA VAL A 377 -29.33 -39.20 -56.80
C VAL A 377 -30.44 -38.66 -57.71
N SER A 378 -31.20 -39.54 -58.38
CA SER A 378 -32.33 -39.13 -59.21
C SER A 378 -33.42 -38.38 -58.42
N GLU A 379 -33.62 -38.68 -57.13
CA GLU A 379 -34.59 -37.93 -56.30
C GLU A 379 -34.05 -36.56 -55.87
N ILE A 380 -32.75 -36.46 -55.61
CA ILE A 380 -32.08 -35.17 -55.37
C ILE A 380 -32.22 -34.27 -56.61
N ASP A 381 -31.92 -34.78 -57.80
CA ASP A 381 -32.05 -34.04 -59.07
C ASP A 381 -33.49 -33.55 -59.32
N LYS A 382 -34.48 -34.45 -59.16
CA LYS A 382 -35.92 -34.08 -59.27
C LYS A 382 -36.31 -32.95 -58.31
N ASN A 383 -35.84 -33.00 -57.07
CA ASN A 383 -36.14 -31.98 -56.08
C ASN A 383 -35.42 -30.64 -56.35
N ILE A 384 -34.21 -30.67 -56.91
CA ILE A 384 -33.49 -29.47 -57.37
C ILE A 384 -34.23 -28.80 -58.54
N GLU A 385 -34.72 -29.59 -59.51
CA GLU A 385 -35.52 -29.07 -60.63
C GLU A 385 -36.87 -28.50 -60.13
N TYR A 386 -37.59 -29.24 -59.28
CA TYR A 386 -38.85 -28.80 -58.68
C TYR A 386 -38.70 -27.48 -57.90
N MET A 387 -37.67 -27.35 -57.06
CA MET A 387 -37.37 -26.10 -56.34
C MET A 387 -36.98 -24.96 -57.28
N SER A 388 -36.35 -25.25 -58.42
CA SER A 388 -36.03 -24.26 -59.44
C SER A 388 -37.29 -23.79 -60.19
N ASN A 389 -38.23 -24.69 -60.44
CA ASN A 389 -39.55 -24.38 -60.99
C ASN A 389 -40.36 -23.49 -60.03
N LEU A 390 -40.48 -23.87 -58.76
CA LEU A 390 -41.16 -23.05 -57.73
C LEU A 390 -40.59 -21.63 -57.60
N ARG A 391 -39.26 -21.46 -57.71
CA ARG A 391 -38.63 -20.13 -57.70
C ARG A 391 -39.05 -19.28 -58.91
N ARG A 392 -39.14 -19.88 -60.10
CA ARG A 392 -39.60 -19.21 -61.33
C ARG A 392 -41.07 -18.80 -61.21
N ASP A 393 -41.91 -19.70 -60.73
CA ASP A 393 -43.35 -19.46 -60.61
C ASP A 393 -43.65 -18.40 -59.54
N LYS A 394 -42.91 -18.41 -58.42
CA LYS A 394 -42.92 -17.33 -57.43
C LYS A 394 -42.59 -15.98 -58.06
N TRP A 395 -41.53 -15.90 -58.87
CA TRP A 395 -41.17 -14.65 -59.58
C TRP A 395 -42.28 -14.20 -60.54
N VAL A 396 -42.94 -15.11 -61.25
CA VAL A 396 -44.09 -14.78 -62.12
C VAL A 396 -45.30 -14.30 -61.32
N VAL A 397 -45.58 -14.89 -60.15
CA VAL A 397 -46.68 -14.46 -59.28
C VAL A 397 -46.38 -13.09 -58.64
N GLU A 398 -45.19 -12.87 -58.09
CA GLU A 398 -44.79 -11.55 -57.60
C GLU A 398 -44.78 -10.50 -58.71
N GLY A 399 -44.33 -10.84 -59.92
CA GLY A 399 -44.33 -9.95 -61.07
C GLY A 399 -45.73 -9.59 -61.60
N LYS A 400 -46.74 -10.42 -61.31
CA LYS A 400 -48.16 -10.11 -61.54
C LYS A 400 -48.74 -9.24 -60.42
N LEU A 401 -48.37 -9.50 -59.16
CA LEU A 401 -48.87 -8.77 -57.98
C LEU A 401 -48.31 -7.34 -57.84
N ARG A 402 -47.25 -7.01 -58.59
CA ARG A 402 -46.65 -5.66 -58.70
C ARG A 402 -47.23 -4.83 -59.86
N LYS A 403 -48.30 -5.29 -60.52
CA LYS A 403 -48.99 -4.61 -61.63
C LYS A 403 -50.45 -4.38 -61.31
#